data_AF-A0A3B0X4C3-F1
#
_entry.id   AF-A0A3B0X4C3-F1
#
_cell.length_a   1.000
_cell.length_b   1.000
_cell.length_c   1.000
_cell.angle_alpha   90.00
_cell.angle_beta   90.00
_cell.angle_gamma   90.00
#
_symmetry.space_group_name_H-M   'P 1'
#
loop_
_entity.id
_entity.type
_entity.pdbx_description
1 polymer ?
#
loop_
_entity_poly.entity_id
_entity_poly.type
_entity_poly.pdbx_seq_one_letter_code
_entity_poly.pdbx_strand_id
1 'polypeptide(L)'
;MKANNIITLNTVAKGFFVTVALFFILFTGQAQAASSKDFNHFSTGFPLEGAHLNIECSTCHLYGVFKGLSTECTSCHTKTSRVSATSRSSVHIITSDKCETCHLTNNWTTVTKVNHDQVKGTCESCHNGTQAKGKKSNHVPTIDNCDVCHSTNAWTPAVNHVEPLASCLTCHNGVIATGKKVNHVPTTADCDTCHTNNAWTPATNHIEPLAACFTCHNGTIATGKKANHLPTTQDCVACHRTNAWTPASNHVEPLAACYTCHNGNIARGKNPTHINTTNTCESCHSSLNWAPAIQVAHTEVNGACNSCHNGVIATGKTPNHLPTTQDCFACHKTAAWLPATNHVEPLAACFTCHNDTIARGKNATHINTTNTCESCHISSSWTPTSQVSHLEVRGSCFSCHNGTIAVGKSATHISTSSVCEACHQDSGWVPAVVVDHNHVNGSCSTCHNGVIATGKNATHIISSNTCESCHSNIAWSPVTTVDHAELGTDCNSCHNGVIAIGKPAGHVPTSAQCSGCHNNRAWLPAAN
;
A
#
# COMPACT_ATOMS: atom_id res chain seq x y z
N MET A 1 71.03 -2.70 64.38
CA MET A 1 70.82 -3.84 65.29
C MET A 1 71.61 -5.01 64.70
N LYS A 2 72.88 -5.24 65.11
CA LYS A 2 73.38 -6.41 65.89
C LYS A 2 72.63 -7.73 65.57
N ALA A 3 73.24 -8.85 65.20
CA ALA A 3 74.50 -9.47 65.66
C ALA A 3 75.06 -10.45 64.59
N ASN A 4 76.38 -10.43 64.31
CA ASN A 4 77.44 -11.40 64.72
C ASN A 4 77.21 -12.88 64.38
N ASN A 5 78.09 -13.47 63.56
CA ASN A 5 79.14 -14.36 64.10
C ASN A 5 80.25 -14.66 63.08
N ILE A 6 81.48 -14.50 63.56
CA ILE A 6 82.78 -14.84 62.98
C ILE A 6 83.18 -16.20 63.54
N ILE A 7 83.78 -17.10 62.75
CA ILE A 7 84.85 -18.00 63.22
C ILE A 7 85.92 -18.14 62.13
N THR A 8 87.15 -17.81 62.52
CA THR A 8 88.46 -17.96 61.87
C THR A 8 89.13 -19.27 62.28
N LEU A 9 90.17 -19.69 61.53
CA LEU A 9 91.40 -20.46 61.90
C LEU A 9 91.92 -21.08 60.59
N ASN A 10 93.02 -20.72 59.92
CA ASN A 10 94.40 -20.34 60.23
C ASN A 10 95.34 -21.46 60.75
N THR A 11 96.30 -21.78 59.87
CA THR A 11 97.73 -22.06 60.09
C THR A 11 98.24 -23.42 60.62
N VAL A 12 99.49 -23.68 60.17
CA VAL A 12 100.60 -24.47 60.75
C VAL A 12 100.71 -25.92 60.26
N ALA A 13 101.88 -26.56 60.11
CA ALA A 13 103.20 -26.27 59.55
C ALA A 13 104.02 -27.58 59.71
N LYS A 14 105.04 -27.74 58.86
CA LYS A 14 106.40 -28.26 59.14
C LYS A 14 106.63 -29.64 59.81
N GLY A 15 107.61 -30.34 59.20
CA GLY A 15 108.60 -31.19 59.86
C GLY A 15 108.27 -32.69 59.83
N PHE A 16 109.21 -33.64 59.82
CA PHE A 16 110.67 -33.66 59.96
C PHE A 16 111.06 -35.16 59.76
N PHE A 17 112.19 -35.49 59.10
CA PHE A 17 113.21 -36.51 59.47
C PHE A 17 112.75 -37.97 59.83
N VAL A 18 113.42 -39.11 59.58
CA VAL A 18 114.77 -39.49 59.16
C VAL A 18 114.83 -41.04 59.09
N THR A 19 115.69 -41.57 58.20
CA THR A 19 116.39 -42.88 58.20
C THR A 19 115.71 -44.18 58.65
N VAL A 20 115.81 -45.24 57.83
CA VAL A 20 116.51 -46.50 58.19
C VAL A 20 117.18 -47.07 56.93
N ALA A 21 118.40 -47.54 57.12
CA ALA A 21 119.32 -48.01 56.10
C ALA A 21 119.47 -49.56 56.11
N LEU A 22 120.05 -50.08 55.03
CA LEU A 22 120.68 -51.41 54.83
C LEU A 22 119.81 -52.67 54.85
N PHE A 23 119.78 -53.38 53.71
CA PHE A 23 120.31 -54.76 53.61
C PHE A 23 120.65 -55.15 52.15
N PHE A 24 121.96 -55.23 51.88
CA PHE A 24 122.70 -56.19 51.05
C PHE A 24 122.14 -56.78 49.71
N ILE A 25 122.94 -56.56 48.65
CA ILE A 25 123.56 -57.56 47.75
C ILE A 25 122.81 -58.11 46.51
N LEU A 26 123.50 -57.87 45.37
CA LEU A 26 123.61 -58.64 44.13
C LEU A 26 122.31 -58.92 43.34
N PHE A 27 122.19 -58.24 42.20
CA PHE A 27 122.43 -58.85 40.88
C PHE A 27 122.50 -57.72 39.84
N THR A 28 123.71 -57.45 39.34
CA THR A 28 123.91 -56.71 38.10
C THR A 28 123.47 -57.61 36.94
N GLY A 29 122.19 -57.57 36.61
CA GLY A 29 121.64 -58.10 35.37
C GLY A 29 121.28 -56.95 34.45
N GLN A 30 122.23 -56.47 33.66
CA GLN A 30 121.94 -55.64 32.50
C GLN A 30 121.13 -56.48 31.51
N ALA A 31 119.80 -56.40 31.58
CA ALA A 31 118.95 -56.75 30.45
C ALA A 31 118.89 -55.52 29.54
N GLN A 32 119.77 -55.48 28.54
CA GLN A 32 119.62 -54.62 27.38
C GLN A 32 118.30 -54.96 26.70
N ALA A 33 117.28 -54.14 26.95
CA ALA A 33 116.13 -54.07 26.04
C ALA A 33 116.66 -53.49 24.73
N ALA A 34 116.76 -54.34 23.71
CA ALA A 34 117.08 -53.91 22.36
C ALA A 34 116.07 -52.85 21.91
N SER A 35 116.52 -51.59 21.92
CA SER A 35 115.84 -50.49 21.24
C SER A 35 115.89 -50.78 19.75
N SER A 36 114.83 -51.41 19.23
CA SER A 36 114.53 -51.37 17.80
C SER A 36 114.25 -49.91 17.44
N LYS A 37 115.26 -49.23 16.89
CA LYS A 37 115.14 -47.88 16.34
C LYS A 37 114.22 -47.82 15.11
N ASP A 38 113.66 -48.97 14.69
CA ASP A 38 112.91 -49.15 13.46
C ASP A 38 111.45 -49.61 13.69
N PHE A 39 110.94 -49.63 14.93
CA PHE A 39 109.53 -49.98 15.16
C PHE A 39 108.58 -48.84 14.74
N ASN A 40 107.81 -49.08 13.68
CA ASN A 40 106.89 -48.10 13.12
C ASN A 40 105.44 -48.33 13.60
N HIS A 41 104.92 -47.42 14.43
CA HIS A 41 103.53 -47.45 14.90
C HIS A 41 102.48 -47.38 13.78
N PHE A 42 102.80 -46.79 12.61
CA PHE A 42 101.91 -46.78 11.44
C PHE A 42 101.55 -48.20 10.97
N SER A 43 102.43 -49.18 11.19
CA SER A 43 102.17 -50.59 10.82
C SER A 43 101.16 -51.30 11.75
N THR A 44 100.83 -50.69 12.90
CA THR A 44 99.95 -51.29 13.91
C THR A 44 98.48 -50.86 13.79
N GLY A 45 98.18 -49.91 12.88
CA GLY A 45 96.86 -49.29 12.78
C GLY A 45 96.62 -48.15 13.77
N PHE A 46 97.57 -47.85 14.66
CA PHE A 46 97.53 -46.68 15.54
C PHE A 46 98.77 -45.80 15.34
N PRO A 47 98.78 -44.92 14.32
CA PRO A 47 99.85 -43.96 14.16
C PRO A 47 99.85 -42.98 15.34
N LEU A 48 101.01 -42.77 15.95
CA LEU A 48 101.14 -41.75 17.00
C LEU A 48 101.08 -40.38 16.31
N GLU A 49 99.99 -39.65 16.55
CA GLU A 49 99.74 -38.33 15.98
C GLU A 49 99.22 -37.37 17.05
N GLY A 50 99.39 -36.07 16.82
CA GLY A 50 98.93 -35.03 17.75
C GLY A 50 99.56 -35.18 19.14
N ALA A 51 98.73 -35.17 20.17
CA ALA A 51 99.18 -35.31 21.55
C ALA A 51 99.85 -36.67 21.85
N HIS A 52 99.56 -37.72 21.08
CA HIS A 52 100.13 -39.07 21.30
C HIS A 52 101.61 -39.19 20.90
N LEU A 53 102.12 -38.26 20.07
CA LEU A 53 103.53 -38.27 19.62
C LEU A 53 104.54 -38.08 20.76
N ASN A 54 104.16 -37.34 21.80
CA ASN A 54 105.07 -36.89 22.85
C ASN A 54 104.87 -37.64 24.17
N ILE A 55 104.24 -38.83 24.12
CA ILE A 55 103.95 -39.64 25.31
C ILE A 55 105.00 -40.73 25.47
N GLU A 56 105.45 -40.92 26.71
CA GLU A 56 106.39 -41.99 27.09
C GLU A 56 105.80 -43.37 26.78
N CYS A 57 106.62 -44.28 26.22
CA CYS A 57 106.21 -45.62 25.81
C CYS A 57 105.51 -46.41 26.93
N SER A 58 105.98 -46.24 28.17
CA SER A 58 105.46 -46.91 29.36
C SER A 58 104.04 -46.48 29.75
N THR A 59 103.55 -45.35 29.22
CA THR A 59 102.18 -44.87 29.45
C THR A 59 101.16 -45.82 28.82
N CYS A 60 101.50 -46.39 27.67
CA CYS A 60 100.65 -47.33 26.94
C CYS A 60 101.12 -48.79 27.16
N HIS A 61 102.43 -49.03 27.12
CA HIS A 61 103.04 -50.35 27.24
C HIS A 61 103.42 -50.66 28.68
N LEU A 62 102.38 -50.83 29.50
CA LEU A 62 102.51 -51.18 30.90
C LEU A 62 103.28 -52.50 31.05
N TYR A 63 104.22 -52.54 31.99
CA TYR A 63 105.09 -53.69 32.27
C TYR A 63 105.88 -54.19 31.05
N GLY A 64 106.10 -53.34 30.04
CA GLY A 64 106.86 -53.70 28.83
C GLY A 64 106.11 -54.61 27.85
N VAL A 65 104.78 -54.68 27.93
CA VAL A 65 103.96 -55.45 26.99
C VAL A 65 103.66 -54.62 25.74
N PHE A 66 104.31 -54.95 24.63
CA PHE A 66 104.24 -54.18 23.37
C PHE A 66 103.19 -54.67 22.35
N LYS A 67 102.45 -55.75 22.63
CA LYS A 67 101.46 -56.33 21.71
C LYS A 67 100.08 -56.42 22.35
N GLY A 68 99.03 -56.31 21.53
CA GLY A 68 97.63 -56.56 21.93
C GLY A 68 96.89 -55.35 22.53
N LEU A 69 97.45 -54.15 22.44
CA LEU A 69 96.71 -52.92 22.78
C LEU A 69 95.65 -52.64 21.70
N SER A 70 94.49 -52.18 22.15
CA SER A 70 93.41 -51.76 21.26
C SER A 70 93.72 -50.38 20.68
N THR A 71 93.37 -50.19 19.40
CA THR A 71 93.44 -48.89 18.71
C THR A 71 92.20 -48.02 18.96
N GLU A 72 91.20 -48.54 19.67
CA GLU A 72 89.95 -47.83 19.98
C GLU A 72 90.18 -46.79 21.06
N CYS A 73 89.76 -45.54 20.81
CA CYS A 73 89.96 -44.43 21.74
C CYS A 73 89.41 -44.73 23.15
N THR A 74 88.28 -45.43 23.24
CA THR A 74 87.60 -45.76 24.51
C THR A 74 88.38 -46.74 25.38
N SER A 75 89.30 -47.52 24.82
CA SER A 75 90.14 -48.46 25.57
C SER A 75 91.13 -47.73 26.49
N CYS A 76 91.54 -46.51 26.12
CA CYS A 76 92.44 -45.65 26.89
C CYS A 76 91.70 -44.47 27.54
N HIS A 77 90.77 -43.83 26.83
CA HIS A 77 90.05 -42.64 27.29
C HIS A 77 88.79 -42.95 28.11
N THR A 78 88.85 -44.00 28.94
CA THR A 78 87.80 -44.37 29.90
C THR A 78 88.32 -44.32 31.33
N LYS A 79 87.44 -44.05 32.29
CA LYS A 79 87.80 -43.98 33.72
C LYS A 79 88.37 -45.29 34.28
N THR A 80 88.09 -46.42 33.63
CA THR A 80 88.52 -47.76 34.05
C THR A 80 89.76 -48.25 33.30
N SER A 81 90.36 -47.43 32.43
CA SER A 81 91.56 -47.84 31.70
C SER A 81 92.75 -47.94 32.64
N ARG A 82 93.67 -48.86 32.33
CA ARG A 82 94.98 -48.91 32.97
C ARG A 82 95.96 -47.87 32.40
N VAL A 83 95.65 -47.31 31.22
CA VAL A 83 96.38 -46.23 30.59
C VAL A 83 95.93 -44.90 31.19
N SER A 84 96.89 -44.09 31.65
CA SER A 84 96.60 -42.77 32.21
C SER A 84 96.33 -41.77 31.09
N ALA A 85 95.06 -41.65 30.67
CA ALA A 85 94.60 -40.69 29.66
C ALA A 85 93.39 -39.89 30.16
N THR A 86 93.13 -38.74 29.54
CA THR A 86 91.95 -37.92 29.84
C THR A 86 90.68 -38.71 29.54
N SER A 87 89.96 -39.10 30.59
CA SER A 87 88.72 -39.89 30.45
C SER A 87 87.55 -39.04 29.98
N ARG A 88 86.58 -39.68 29.29
CA ARG A 88 85.28 -39.07 28.98
C ARG A 88 84.61 -38.48 30.23
N SER A 89 84.22 -37.21 30.15
CA SER A 89 83.51 -36.49 31.22
C SER A 89 82.14 -37.12 31.52
N SER A 90 81.68 -37.02 32.77
CA SER A 90 80.31 -37.43 33.17
C SER A 90 79.22 -36.56 32.56
N VAL A 91 79.55 -35.35 32.11
CA VAL A 91 78.65 -34.42 31.39
C VAL A 91 78.92 -34.40 29.89
N HIS A 92 79.55 -35.44 29.34
CA HIS A 92 79.80 -35.55 27.91
C HIS A 92 78.47 -35.69 27.14
N ILE A 93 78.39 -35.04 25.98
CA ILE A 93 77.22 -35.10 25.11
C ILE A 93 76.88 -36.55 24.73
N ILE A 94 75.61 -36.90 24.69
CA ILE A 94 75.21 -38.27 24.33
C ILE A 94 75.30 -38.37 22.80
N THR A 95 76.18 -39.25 22.32
CA THR A 95 76.38 -39.51 20.88
C THR A 95 76.80 -40.97 20.70
N SER A 96 76.40 -41.54 19.56
CA SER A 96 76.83 -42.86 19.08
C SER A 96 77.99 -42.76 18.08
N ASP A 97 78.42 -41.55 17.74
CA ASP A 97 79.45 -41.33 16.74
C ASP A 97 80.83 -41.66 17.32
N LYS A 98 81.77 -41.90 16.40
CA LYS A 98 83.15 -42.20 16.78
C LYS A 98 83.81 -40.96 17.39
N CYS A 99 84.79 -41.18 18.27
CA CYS A 99 85.40 -40.08 19.03
C CYS A 99 86.05 -39.03 18.11
N GLU A 100 86.69 -39.48 17.02
CA GLU A 100 87.36 -38.66 16.01
C GLU A 100 86.41 -37.75 15.22
N THR A 101 85.09 -37.98 15.30
CA THR A 101 84.09 -37.10 14.68
C THR A 101 84.00 -35.74 15.40
N CYS A 102 84.26 -35.72 16.71
CA CYS A 102 84.18 -34.50 17.52
C CYS A 102 85.53 -34.07 18.11
N HIS A 103 86.40 -35.04 18.42
CA HIS A 103 87.67 -34.81 19.08
C HIS A 103 88.82 -34.97 18.10
N LEU A 104 89.73 -33.99 18.09
CA LEU A 104 90.96 -34.08 17.31
C LEU A 104 92.10 -34.55 18.22
N THR A 105 93.04 -35.31 17.66
CA THR A 105 94.22 -35.83 18.39
C THR A 105 95.11 -34.70 18.96
N ASN A 106 95.05 -33.50 18.40
CA ASN A 106 95.73 -32.31 18.88
C ASN A 106 94.90 -31.42 19.82
N ASN A 107 93.58 -31.63 19.92
CA ASN A 107 92.68 -30.86 20.78
C ASN A 107 91.51 -31.72 21.25
N TRP A 108 91.78 -32.56 22.24
CA TRP A 108 90.82 -33.54 22.74
C TRP A 108 89.69 -32.91 23.57
N THR A 109 89.94 -31.84 24.31
CA THR A 109 88.96 -31.31 25.28
C THR A 109 88.03 -30.25 24.70
N THR A 110 88.41 -29.59 23.61
CA THR A 110 87.63 -28.48 23.05
C THR A 110 86.80 -28.93 21.86
N VAL A 111 85.48 -28.94 22.02
CA VAL A 111 84.52 -29.14 20.92
C VAL A 111 83.67 -27.88 20.81
N THR A 112 83.90 -27.06 19.77
CA THR A 112 83.23 -25.75 19.63
C THR A 112 81.93 -25.80 18.83
N LYS A 113 81.70 -26.86 18.06
CA LYS A 113 80.51 -27.04 17.25
C LYS A 113 80.11 -28.51 17.28
N VAL A 114 78.82 -28.75 17.41
CA VAL A 114 78.21 -30.08 17.32
C VAL A 114 77.12 -30.02 16.25
N ASN A 115 76.99 -31.06 15.45
CA ASN A 115 75.85 -31.20 14.55
C ASN A 115 74.71 -31.86 15.34
N HIS A 116 73.50 -31.31 15.27
CA HIS A 116 72.33 -31.86 15.94
C HIS A 116 71.93 -33.26 15.44
N ASP A 117 72.34 -33.67 14.24
CA ASP A 117 72.12 -35.04 13.74
C ASP A 117 72.97 -36.09 14.50
N GLN A 118 74.10 -35.65 15.07
CA GLN A 118 75.11 -36.50 15.71
C GLN A 118 74.88 -36.66 17.21
N VAL A 119 73.97 -35.87 17.79
CA VAL A 119 73.66 -35.89 19.22
C VAL A 119 72.36 -36.66 19.46
N LYS A 120 72.25 -37.32 20.61
CA LYS A 120 71.07 -38.10 21.01
C LYS A 120 70.50 -37.53 22.31
N GLY A 121 69.19 -37.60 22.46
CA GLY A 121 68.47 -37.09 23.63
C GLY A 121 67.43 -36.03 23.26
N THR A 122 66.72 -35.52 24.27
CA THR A 122 65.75 -34.43 24.07
C THR A 122 66.46 -33.08 24.04
N CYS A 123 65.84 -32.08 23.41
CA CYS A 123 66.37 -30.71 23.40
C CYS A 123 66.66 -30.21 24.83
N GLU A 124 65.76 -30.47 25.78
CA GLU A 124 65.93 -30.07 27.19
C GLU A 124 67.11 -30.76 27.88
N SER A 125 67.40 -32.02 27.55
CA SER A 125 68.53 -32.74 28.15
C SER A 125 69.88 -32.09 27.83
N CYS A 126 70.00 -31.42 26.69
CA CYS A 126 71.20 -30.66 26.27
C CYS A 126 71.06 -29.16 26.57
N HIS A 127 69.90 -28.55 26.35
CA HIS A 127 69.62 -27.13 26.54
C HIS A 127 69.05 -26.84 27.94
N ASN A 128 69.75 -27.34 28.97
CA ASN A 128 69.39 -27.20 30.38
C ASN A 128 70.08 -26.01 31.09
N GLY A 129 70.80 -25.17 30.35
CA GLY A 129 71.59 -24.06 30.90
C GLY A 129 72.98 -24.47 31.42
N THR A 130 73.27 -25.76 31.54
CA THR A 130 74.59 -26.30 31.95
C THR A 130 75.38 -26.82 30.75
N GLN A 131 74.81 -27.69 29.92
CA GLN A 131 75.46 -28.23 28.71
C GLN A 131 75.37 -27.26 27.54
N ALA A 132 74.20 -26.67 27.32
CA ALA A 132 73.93 -25.61 26.34
C ALA A 132 72.91 -24.60 26.88
N LYS A 133 72.82 -23.42 26.24
CA LYS A 133 71.87 -22.37 26.61
C LYS A 133 70.43 -22.91 26.58
N GLY A 134 69.70 -22.74 27.69
CA GLY A 134 68.30 -23.15 27.81
C GLY A 134 67.28 -22.04 27.57
N LYS A 135 66.03 -22.30 27.98
CA LYS A 135 64.89 -21.36 27.89
C LYS A 135 65.19 -20.08 28.71
N LYS A 136 64.85 -18.91 28.16
CA LYS A 136 64.91 -17.63 28.90
C LYS A 136 63.74 -17.52 29.88
N SER A 137 63.84 -16.66 30.88
CA SER A 137 62.79 -16.44 31.89
C SER A 137 61.46 -15.94 31.33
N ASN A 138 61.47 -15.29 30.16
CA ASN A 138 60.29 -14.81 29.45
C ASN A 138 59.83 -15.76 28.33
N HIS A 139 60.31 -17.01 28.32
CA HIS A 139 59.86 -18.03 27.38
C HIS A 139 58.45 -18.49 27.73
N VAL A 140 57.62 -18.77 26.71
CA VAL A 140 56.28 -19.32 26.90
C VAL A 140 56.34 -20.66 27.67
N PRO A 141 55.57 -20.86 28.75
CA PRO A 141 55.51 -22.16 29.41
C PRO A 141 55.02 -23.23 28.42
N THR A 142 55.83 -24.24 28.17
CA THR A 142 55.47 -25.37 27.29
C THR A 142 56.19 -26.64 27.74
N ILE A 143 55.46 -27.75 27.63
CA ILE A 143 55.96 -29.11 27.84
C ILE A 143 56.28 -29.83 26.53
N ASP A 144 55.97 -29.21 25.39
CA ASP A 144 56.21 -29.80 24.09
C ASP A 144 57.68 -29.79 23.69
N ASN A 145 58.00 -30.66 22.73
CA ASN A 145 59.30 -30.66 22.10
C ASN A 145 59.56 -29.30 21.44
N CYS A 146 60.80 -28.84 21.54
CA CYS A 146 61.12 -27.47 21.13
C CYS A 146 61.02 -27.27 19.61
N ASP A 147 61.13 -28.33 18.82
CA ASP A 147 60.99 -28.33 17.36
C ASP A 147 59.56 -28.05 16.89
N VAL A 148 58.57 -28.19 17.76
CA VAL A 148 57.18 -27.75 17.53
C VAL A 148 57.11 -26.23 17.35
N CYS A 149 57.89 -25.49 18.15
CA CYS A 149 57.86 -24.03 18.16
C CYS A 149 59.11 -23.39 17.57
N HIS A 150 60.16 -24.14 17.30
CA HIS A 150 61.43 -23.62 16.79
C HIS A 150 61.97 -24.45 15.63
N SER A 151 62.53 -23.77 14.63
CA SER A 151 63.37 -24.44 13.64
C SER A 151 64.69 -24.87 14.30
N THR A 152 65.02 -26.16 14.29
CA THR A 152 66.21 -26.71 14.95
C THR A 152 67.54 -26.33 14.29
N ASN A 153 67.53 -25.92 13.02
CA ASN A 153 68.74 -25.56 12.27
C ASN A 153 69.20 -24.11 12.50
N ALA A 154 68.25 -23.17 12.61
CA ALA A 154 68.52 -21.74 12.78
C ALA A 154 68.06 -21.18 14.14
N TRP A 155 67.38 -22.00 14.94
CA TRP A 155 66.70 -21.63 16.18
C TRP A 155 65.86 -20.36 16.05
N THR A 156 64.94 -20.35 15.09
CA THR A 156 63.96 -19.28 14.87
C THR A 156 62.57 -19.76 15.30
N PRO A 157 61.71 -18.88 15.86
CA PRO A 157 60.32 -19.23 16.13
C PRO A 157 59.60 -19.74 14.88
N ALA A 158 58.85 -20.83 15.01
CA ALA A 158 57.95 -21.33 13.99
C ALA A 158 56.77 -20.35 13.82
N VAL A 159 56.34 -20.15 12.58
CA VAL A 159 55.26 -19.22 12.21
C VAL A 159 53.89 -19.89 12.11
N ASN A 160 53.82 -21.21 12.30
CA ASN A 160 52.61 -22.00 12.14
C ASN A 160 52.03 -22.37 13.51
N HIS A 161 50.71 -22.32 13.64
CA HIS A 161 50.01 -22.83 14.81
C HIS A 161 49.99 -24.36 14.78
N VAL A 162 50.35 -24.98 15.89
CA VAL A 162 50.24 -26.43 16.13
C VAL A 162 49.33 -26.57 17.35
N GLU A 163 48.06 -26.84 17.11
CA GLU A 163 47.01 -26.93 18.14
C GLU A 163 47.09 -28.24 18.93
N PRO A 164 46.61 -28.31 20.21
CA PRO A 164 46.03 -27.23 21.02
C PRO A 164 46.77 -27.05 22.36
N LEU A 165 47.49 -25.94 22.55
CA LEU A 165 48.21 -25.68 23.82
C LEU A 165 47.57 -24.63 24.74
N ALA A 166 46.73 -23.72 24.23
CA ALA A 166 46.07 -22.71 25.05
C ALA A 166 44.94 -21.98 24.28
N SER A 167 44.06 -21.27 25.01
CA SER A 167 43.14 -20.31 24.39
C SER A 167 43.94 -19.25 23.60
N CYS A 168 43.49 -18.89 22.40
CA CYS A 168 44.15 -17.93 21.52
C CYS A 168 44.51 -16.62 22.24
N LEU A 169 43.65 -16.16 23.16
CA LEU A 169 43.82 -14.91 23.92
C LEU A 169 45.05 -14.94 24.85
N THR A 170 45.52 -16.13 25.24
CA THR A 170 46.70 -16.31 26.09
C THR A 170 47.94 -15.73 25.40
N CYS A 171 48.04 -15.89 24.08
CA CYS A 171 49.14 -15.36 23.27
C CYS A 171 48.73 -14.07 22.53
N HIS A 172 47.52 -13.99 21.99
CA HIS A 172 46.99 -12.83 21.27
C HIS A 172 46.38 -11.78 22.22
N ASN A 173 47.17 -11.35 23.19
CA ASN A 173 46.79 -10.36 24.21
C ASN A 173 47.28 -8.94 23.93
N GLY A 174 47.96 -8.70 22.80
CA GLY A 174 48.57 -7.42 22.45
C GLY A 174 49.97 -7.19 23.04
N VAL A 175 50.47 -8.10 23.89
CA VAL A 175 51.82 -8.06 24.47
C VAL A 175 52.71 -9.12 23.83
N ILE A 176 52.26 -10.38 23.79
CA ILE A 176 53.00 -11.51 23.22
C ILE A 176 52.82 -11.53 21.69
N ALA A 177 51.57 -11.44 21.23
CA ALA A 177 51.19 -11.33 19.83
C ALA A 177 50.03 -10.35 19.65
N THR A 178 49.80 -9.92 18.41
CA THR A 178 48.70 -9.01 18.06
C THR A 178 47.36 -9.52 18.57
N GLY A 179 46.70 -8.74 19.43
CA GLY A 179 45.36 -9.07 19.94
C GLY A 179 44.21 -8.51 19.11
N LYS A 180 42.99 -8.61 19.64
CA LYS A 180 41.78 -8.04 19.02
C LYS A 180 41.92 -6.51 18.89
N LYS A 181 41.68 -5.98 17.68
CA LYS A 181 41.64 -4.53 17.45
C LYS A 181 40.39 -3.92 18.08
N VAL A 182 40.39 -2.61 18.33
CA VAL A 182 39.26 -1.87 18.94
C VAL A 182 37.95 -2.00 18.16
N ASN A 183 38.02 -2.24 16.85
CA ASN A 183 36.87 -2.41 15.96
C ASN A 183 36.52 -3.89 15.67
N HIS A 184 37.05 -4.83 16.47
CA HIS A 184 36.71 -6.24 16.36
C HIS A 184 35.25 -6.48 16.78
N VAL A 185 34.56 -7.42 16.12
CA VAL A 185 33.20 -7.81 16.48
C VAL A 185 33.14 -8.32 17.94
N PRO A 186 32.25 -7.80 18.79
CA PRO A 186 32.07 -8.33 20.14
C PRO A 186 31.62 -9.79 20.07
N THR A 187 32.42 -10.72 20.60
CA THR A 187 32.11 -12.15 20.61
C THR A 187 32.78 -12.84 21.78
N THR A 188 32.08 -13.82 22.35
CA THR A 188 32.60 -14.77 23.35
C THR A 188 32.94 -16.12 22.73
N ALA A 189 32.70 -16.32 21.43
CA ALA A 189 33.07 -17.54 20.73
C ALA A 189 34.60 -17.68 20.65
N ASP A 190 35.05 -18.94 20.55
CA ASP A 190 36.46 -19.24 20.30
C ASP A 190 36.91 -18.64 18.96
N CYS A 191 38.17 -18.23 18.88
CA CYS A 191 38.64 -17.43 17.74
C CYS A 191 38.62 -18.23 16.44
N ASP A 192 38.85 -19.55 16.50
CA ASP A 192 38.83 -20.50 15.39
C ASP A 192 37.43 -20.71 14.78
N THR A 193 36.37 -20.37 15.52
CA THR A 193 35.00 -20.32 15.00
C THR A 193 34.83 -19.22 13.95
N CYS A 194 35.60 -18.14 14.06
CA CYS A 194 35.53 -16.99 13.17
C CYS A 194 36.78 -16.78 12.33
N HIS A 195 37.92 -17.40 12.65
CA HIS A 195 39.18 -17.20 11.96
C HIS A 195 39.84 -18.53 11.61
N THR A 196 40.49 -18.60 10.45
CA THR A 196 41.35 -19.74 10.13
C THR A 196 42.69 -19.62 10.87
N ASN A 197 43.17 -20.69 11.51
CA ASN A 197 44.34 -20.61 12.40
C ASN A 197 45.65 -20.21 11.71
N ASN A 198 45.81 -20.50 10.41
CA ASN A 198 47.07 -20.22 9.69
C ASN A 198 47.01 -18.98 8.78
N ALA A 199 45.85 -18.68 8.18
CA ALA A 199 45.69 -17.52 7.29
C ALA A 199 45.00 -16.33 7.99
N TRP A 200 44.46 -16.54 9.19
CA TRP A 200 43.68 -15.57 9.97
C TRP A 200 42.59 -14.86 9.16
N THR A 201 41.96 -15.59 8.25
CA THR A 201 40.88 -15.05 7.40
C THR A 201 39.56 -15.11 8.17
N PRO A 202 38.79 -14.01 8.26
CA PRO A 202 37.48 -14.02 8.89
C PRO A 202 36.49 -14.94 8.17
N ALA A 203 35.65 -15.63 8.94
CA ALA A 203 34.48 -16.34 8.46
C ALA A 203 33.44 -15.34 7.94
N THR A 204 32.68 -15.72 6.93
CA THR A 204 31.69 -14.85 6.26
C THR A 204 30.27 -15.04 6.78
N ASN A 205 30.06 -15.93 7.74
CA ASN A 205 28.75 -16.25 8.30
C ASN A 205 28.46 -15.51 9.61
N HIS A 206 27.17 -15.27 9.87
CA HIS A 206 26.71 -14.78 11.15
C HIS A 206 26.67 -15.95 12.14
N ILE A 207 27.57 -15.95 13.12
CA ILE A 207 27.54 -16.90 14.24
C ILE A 207 27.29 -16.07 15.49
N GLU A 208 26.09 -16.20 16.07
CA GLU A 208 25.68 -15.65 17.38
C GLU A 208 26.22 -14.23 17.71
N PRO A 209 25.80 -13.18 16.98
CA PRO A 209 26.16 -11.83 17.39
C PRO A 209 25.40 -11.45 18.67
N LEU A 210 26.12 -11.23 19.79
CA LEU A 210 25.57 -10.62 21.00
C LEU A 210 25.09 -9.17 20.80
N ALA A 211 25.45 -8.54 19.68
CA ALA A 211 25.15 -7.15 19.38
C ALA A 211 23.95 -7.02 18.44
N ALA A 212 23.14 -5.98 18.66
CA ALA A 212 22.00 -5.66 17.80
C ALA A 212 22.44 -5.40 16.35
N CYS A 213 21.72 -5.92 15.36
CA CYS A 213 22.16 -5.91 13.96
C CYS A 213 22.56 -4.52 13.44
N PHE A 214 21.88 -3.45 13.88
CA PHE A 214 22.13 -2.08 13.43
C PHE A 214 23.50 -1.52 13.85
N THR A 215 24.16 -2.07 14.86
CA THR A 215 25.49 -1.61 15.26
C THR A 215 26.54 -1.92 14.20
N CYS A 216 26.36 -3.01 13.44
CA CYS A 216 27.22 -3.38 12.31
C CYS A 216 26.59 -2.99 10.96
N HIS A 217 25.27 -3.15 10.79
CA HIS A 217 24.54 -2.77 9.58
C HIS A 217 24.14 -1.29 9.59
N ASN A 218 25.13 -0.41 9.72
CA ASN A 218 24.97 1.04 9.78
C ASN A 218 25.33 1.76 8.47
N GLY A 219 25.73 1.04 7.42
CA GLY A 219 26.18 1.59 6.16
C GLY A 219 27.66 1.95 6.11
N THR A 220 28.39 1.87 7.23
CA THR A 220 29.85 2.06 7.30
C THR A 220 30.59 0.75 7.49
N ILE A 221 30.17 -0.09 8.44
CA ILE A 221 30.80 -1.40 8.72
C ILE A 221 30.25 -2.46 7.75
N ALA A 222 28.92 -2.54 7.63
CA ALA A 222 28.22 -3.39 6.69
C ALA A 222 27.03 -2.63 6.09
N THR A 223 26.49 -3.17 4.99
CA THR A 223 25.31 -2.61 4.31
C THR A 223 24.17 -2.41 5.30
N GLY A 224 23.73 -1.16 5.46
CA GLY A 224 22.61 -0.80 6.32
C GLY A 224 21.25 -0.87 5.63
N LYS A 225 20.22 -0.37 6.32
CA LYS A 225 18.88 -0.22 5.76
C LYS A 225 18.92 0.70 4.52
N LYS A 226 18.32 0.26 3.41
CA LYS A 226 18.15 1.09 2.20
C LYS A 226 17.17 2.23 2.48
N ALA A 227 17.22 3.29 1.67
CA ALA A 227 16.33 4.46 1.83
C ALA A 227 14.84 4.12 1.75
N ASN A 228 14.46 3.08 1.00
CA ASN A 228 13.09 2.60 0.86
C ASN A 228 12.72 1.48 1.85
N HIS A 229 13.55 1.24 2.88
CA HIS A 229 13.27 0.26 3.92
C HIS A 229 12.11 0.74 4.81
N LEU A 230 11.26 -0.19 5.25
CA LEU A 230 10.19 0.07 6.21
C LEU A 230 10.74 0.74 7.49
N PRO A 231 10.16 1.87 7.95
CA PRO A 231 10.47 2.41 9.26
C PRO A 231 10.08 1.41 10.35
N THR A 232 11.05 0.86 11.07
CA THR A 232 10.82 -0.12 12.13
C THR A 232 11.89 -0.04 13.21
N THR A 233 11.46 -0.15 14.45
CA THR A 233 12.28 -0.33 15.65
C THR A 233 12.38 -1.80 16.09
N GLN A 234 11.68 -2.70 15.41
CA GLN A 234 11.73 -4.13 15.70
C GLN A 234 13.09 -4.72 15.38
N ASP A 235 13.45 -5.78 16.10
CA ASP A 235 14.64 -6.56 15.79
C ASP A 235 14.59 -7.09 14.36
N CYS A 236 15.74 -7.03 13.67
CA CYS A 236 15.79 -7.37 12.25
C CYS A 236 15.34 -8.81 11.97
N VAL A 237 15.54 -9.73 12.92
CA VAL A 237 15.14 -11.14 12.82
C VAL A 237 13.61 -11.33 12.78
N ALA A 238 12.84 -10.34 13.22
CA ALA A 238 11.38 -10.38 13.09
C ALA A 238 10.92 -10.28 11.63
N CYS A 239 11.69 -9.60 10.79
CA CYS A 239 11.35 -9.35 9.38
C CYS A 239 12.31 -10.02 8.39
N HIS A 240 13.49 -10.47 8.83
CA HIS A 240 14.52 -11.04 7.95
C HIS A 240 15.01 -12.39 8.45
N ARG A 241 15.15 -13.34 7.51
CA ARG A 241 15.88 -14.58 7.76
C ARG A 241 17.39 -14.30 7.67
N THR A 242 18.12 -14.47 8.77
CA THR A 242 19.54 -14.06 8.92
C THR A 242 20.53 -14.81 8.03
N ASN A 243 20.24 -16.06 7.64
CA ASN A 243 21.15 -16.86 6.83
C ASN A 243 21.23 -16.40 5.36
N ALA A 244 20.16 -15.83 4.82
CA ALA A 244 20.09 -15.39 3.42
C ALA A 244 19.68 -13.92 3.27
N TRP A 245 19.45 -13.23 4.39
CA TRP A 245 18.86 -11.89 4.47
C TRP A 245 17.65 -11.70 3.55
N THR A 246 16.71 -12.64 3.59
CA THR A 246 15.47 -12.58 2.82
C THR A 246 14.34 -11.99 3.66
N PRO A 247 13.50 -11.08 3.11
CA PRO A 247 12.31 -10.61 3.79
C PRO A 247 11.37 -11.77 4.12
N ALA A 248 10.82 -11.77 5.34
CA ALA A 248 9.73 -12.65 5.72
C ALA A 248 8.46 -12.26 4.95
N SER A 249 7.67 -13.27 4.56
CA SER A 249 6.49 -13.08 3.69
C SER A 249 5.21 -12.72 4.45
N ASN A 250 5.29 -12.48 5.76
CA ASN A 250 4.16 -12.19 6.63
C ASN A 250 3.86 -10.68 6.67
N HIS A 251 2.57 -10.33 6.70
CA HIS A 251 2.16 -8.98 7.07
C HIS A 251 2.51 -8.76 8.53
N VAL A 252 3.32 -7.75 8.83
CA VAL A 252 3.76 -7.46 10.20
C VAL A 252 2.73 -6.53 10.85
N GLU A 253 1.85 -7.08 11.68
CA GLU A 253 0.92 -6.28 12.50
C GLU A 253 1.61 -5.74 13.77
N PRO A 254 1.20 -4.58 14.34
CA PRO A 254 0.78 -3.34 13.71
C PRO A 254 1.78 -2.23 14.10
N LEU A 255 2.71 -1.86 13.21
CA LEU A 255 3.60 -0.72 13.49
C LEU A 255 3.09 0.60 12.89
N ALA A 256 2.21 0.53 11.88
CA ALA A 256 1.68 1.72 11.20
C ALA A 256 0.41 1.41 10.37
N ALA A 257 -0.35 2.44 10.03
CA ALA A 257 -1.52 2.34 9.15
C ALA A 257 -1.11 1.91 7.73
N CYS A 258 -1.93 1.11 7.03
CA CYS A 258 -1.56 0.51 5.74
C CYS A 258 -0.96 1.49 4.73
N TYR A 259 -1.52 2.70 4.61
CA TYR A 259 -1.09 3.70 3.63
C TYR A 259 0.34 4.19 3.83
N THR A 260 0.93 4.06 5.03
CA THR A 260 2.33 4.45 5.27
C THR A 260 3.30 3.54 4.56
N CYS A 261 2.92 2.27 4.34
CA CYS A 261 3.70 1.26 3.62
C CYS A 261 3.21 1.11 2.17
N HIS A 262 1.90 1.09 1.96
CA HIS A 262 1.26 0.97 0.66
C HIS A 262 1.14 2.34 -0.05
N ASN A 263 2.28 2.98 -0.25
CA ASN A 263 2.41 4.31 -0.85
C ASN A 263 3.02 4.30 -2.27
N GLY A 264 3.32 3.11 -2.81
CA GLY A 264 3.98 2.94 -4.11
C GLY A 264 5.52 2.95 -4.05
N ASN A 265 6.12 3.44 -2.96
CA ASN A 265 7.57 3.46 -2.77
C ASN A 265 8.08 2.27 -1.95
N ILE A 266 7.40 1.93 -0.84
CA ILE A 266 7.76 0.81 0.05
C ILE A 266 7.06 -0.47 -0.42
N ALA A 267 5.73 -0.39 -0.56
CA ALA A 267 4.89 -1.46 -1.07
C ALA A 267 3.88 -0.90 -2.08
N ARG A 268 3.27 -1.80 -2.86
CA ARG A 268 2.24 -1.44 -3.85
C ARG A 268 1.10 -0.69 -3.18
N GLY A 269 0.88 0.56 -3.59
CA GLY A 269 -0.23 1.39 -3.12
C GLY A 269 -1.51 1.25 -3.92
N LYS A 270 -2.44 2.18 -3.73
CA LYS A 270 -3.64 2.33 -4.57
C LYS A 270 -3.20 2.56 -6.02
N ASN A 271 -3.71 1.74 -6.94
CA ASN A 271 -3.41 1.92 -8.36
C ASN A 271 -4.18 3.13 -8.93
N PRO A 272 -3.81 3.67 -10.10
CA PRO A 272 -4.48 4.83 -10.68
C PRO A 272 -5.96 4.62 -11.04
N THR A 273 -6.40 3.37 -11.21
CA THR A 273 -7.80 3.03 -11.49
C THR A 273 -8.59 2.72 -10.21
N HIS A 274 -7.99 2.92 -9.04
CA HIS A 274 -8.65 2.72 -7.76
C HIS A 274 -9.62 3.87 -7.52
N ILE A 275 -10.81 3.56 -7.04
CA ILE A 275 -11.80 4.58 -6.68
C ILE A 275 -11.25 5.50 -5.57
N ASN A 276 -11.59 6.79 -5.63
CA ASN A 276 -11.11 7.72 -4.62
C ASN A 276 -11.74 7.42 -3.25
N THR A 277 -10.91 7.18 -2.24
CA THR A 277 -11.29 6.58 -0.96
C THR A 277 -10.44 7.15 0.17
N THR A 278 -10.93 7.04 1.40
CA THR A 278 -10.16 7.27 2.64
C THR A 278 -9.00 6.27 2.76
N ASN A 279 -8.14 6.43 3.77
CA ASN A 279 -7.03 5.52 4.04
C ASN A 279 -7.40 4.36 4.99
N THR A 280 -8.69 4.12 5.22
CA THR A 280 -9.21 3.02 6.04
C THR A 280 -9.42 1.78 5.15
N CYS A 281 -8.32 1.11 4.81
CA CYS A 281 -8.33 0.02 3.82
C CYS A 281 -9.23 -1.15 4.24
N GLU A 282 -9.29 -1.44 5.54
CA GLU A 282 -9.99 -2.57 6.15
C GLU A 282 -11.51 -2.43 6.07
N SER A 283 -12.02 -1.22 5.82
CA SER A 283 -13.44 -0.98 5.57
C SER A 283 -13.93 -1.62 4.25
N CYS A 284 -13.01 -1.93 3.34
CA CYS A 284 -13.32 -2.50 2.02
C CYS A 284 -12.55 -3.81 1.74
N HIS A 285 -11.33 -3.96 2.26
CA HIS A 285 -10.44 -5.07 1.96
C HIS A 285 -10.17 -5.94 3.18
N SER A 286 -10.15 -7.27 2.97
CA SER A 286 -9.66 -8.21 3.98
C SER A 286 -8.13 -8.22 3.99
N SER A 287 -7.53 -8.09 5.18
CA SER A 287 -6.08 -8.22 5.39
C SER A 287 -5.55 -9.64 5.17
N LEU A 288 -6.42 -10.66 5.32
CA LEU A 288 -6.07 -12.05 5.12
C LEU A 288 -6.23 -12.50 3.67
N ASN A 289 -7.29 -12.03 3.00
CA ASN A 289 -7.64 -12.41 1.63
C ASN A 289 -7.87 -11.16 0.79
N TRP A 290 -6.78 -10.50 0.38
CA TRP A 290 -6.85 -9.27 -0.39
C TRP A 290 -7.47 -9.50 -1.77
N ALA A 291 -8.68 -9.00 -1.98
CA ALA A 291 -9.42 -9.08 -3.24
C ALA A 291 -10.06 -7.72 -3.59
N PRO A 292 -10.42 -7.48 -4.87
CA PRO A 292 -11.22 -6.32 -5.25
C PRO A 292 -12.52 -6.26 -4.44
N ALA A 293 -12.79 -5.11 -3.83
CA ALA A 293 -14.02 -4.89 -3.09
C ALA A 293 -15.20 -4.80 -4.07
N ILE A 294 -16.28 -5.54 -3.79
CA ILE A 294 -17.52 -5.54 -4.58
C ILE A 294 -18.59 -4.61 -3.99
N GLN A 295 -18.38 -4.13 -2.77
CA GLN A 295 -19.26 -3.22 -2.06
C GLN A 295 -18.40 -2.18 -1.34
N VAL A 296 -18.94 -0.97 -1.21
CA VAL A 296 -18.27 0.16 -0.57
C VAL A 296 -19.21 0.82 0.43
N ALA A 297 -18.66 1.26 1.55
CA ALA A 297 -19.35 2.18 2.44
C ALA A 297 -19.25 3.60 1.88
N HIS A 298 -20.38 4.29 1.74
CA HIS A 298 -20.40 5.66 1.22
C HIS A 298 -19.62 6.66 2.10
N THR A 299 -19.37 6.33 3.38
CA THR A 299 -18.53 7.13 4.29
C THR A 299 -17.05 7.05 3.97
N GLU A 300 -16.61 6.03 3.23
CA GLU A 300 -15.20 5.76 2.94
C GLU A 300 -14.80 6.12 1.50
N VAL A 301 -15.75 6.58 0.68
CA VAL A 301 -15.51 7.02 -0.70
C VAL A 301 -15.58 8.54 -0.79
N ASN A 302 -14.72 9.12 -1.64
CA ASN A 302 -14.59 10.56 -1.80
C ASN A 302 -14.92 10.97 -3.23
N GLY A 303 -15.66 12.06 -3.41
CA GLY A 303 -15.97 12.63 -4.72
C GLY A 303 -17.44 12.94 -4.92
N ALA A 304 -17.78 13.49 -6.08
CA ALA A 304 -19.15 13.76 -6.46
C ALA A 304 -19.87 12.46 -6.86
N CYS A 305 -21.19 12.38 -6.68
CA CYS A 305 -21.94 11.16 -6.97
C CYS A 305 -21.75 10.69 -8.42
N ASN A 306 -21.72 11.62 -9.37
CA ASN A 306 -21.57 11.33 -10.81
C ASN A 306 -20.18 10.81 -11.21
N SER A 307 -19.13 11.02 -10.40
CA SER A 307 -17.81 10.45 -10.72
C SER A 307 -17.78 8.93 -10.51
N CYS A 308 -18.69 8.40 -9.69
CA CYS A 308 -18.83 6.96 -9.42
C CYS A 308 -20.10 6.38 -10.06
N HIS A 309 -21.23 7.07 -9.97
CA HIS A 309 -22.51 6.67 -10.57
C HIS A 309 -22.60 7.12 -12.03
N ASN A 310 -21.69 6.60 -12.85
CA ASN A 310 -21.55 6.92 -14.27
C ASN A 310 -21.96 5.77 -15.22
N GLY A 311 -22.45 4.65 -14.68
CA GLY A 311 -22.81 3.46 -15.45
C GLY A 311 -21.64 2.51 -15.73
N VAL A 312 -20.41 2.88 -15.39
CA VAL A 312 -19.21 2.04 -15.52
C VAL A 312 -18.75 1.54 -14.14
N ILE A 313 -18.58 2.45 -13.17
CA ILE A 313 -18.12 2.10 -11.82
C ILE A 313 -19.30 1.62 -10.96
N ALA A 314 -20.39 2.40 -10.97
CA ALA A 314 -21.64 2.07 -10.31
C ALA A 314 -22.82 2.49 -11.19
N THR A 315 -24.01 1.97 -10.87
CA THR A 315 -25.25 2.32 -11.56
C THR A 315 -25.44 3.84 -11.59
N GLY A 316 -25.53 4.39 -12.80
CA GLY A 316 -25.71 5.82 -13.00
C GLY A 316 -27.17 6.23 -13.16
N LYS A 317 -27.38 7.48 -13.59
CA LYS A 317 -28.70 7.98 -13.99
C LYS A 317 -29.27 7.12 -15.13
N THR A 318 -30.52 6.71 -15.01
CA THR A 318 -31.22 6.02 -16.10
C THR A 318 -31.56 6.99 -17.23
N PRO A 319 -31.86 6.51 -18.46
CA PRO A 319 -32.26 7.40 -19.56
C PRO A 319 -33.48 8.27 -19.26
N ASN A 320 -34.37 7.80 -18.38
CA ASN A 320 -35.59 8.51 -17.97
C ASN A 320 -35.38 9.35 -16.70
N HIS A 321 -34.14 9.51 -16.23
CA HIS A 321 -33.84 10.33 -15.08
C HIS A 321 -34.07 11.82 -15.41
N LEU A 322 -34.67 12.55 -14.48
CA LEU A 322 -34.92 13.99 -14.62
C LEU A 322 -33.60 14.75 -14.90
N PRO A 323 -33.54 15.61 -15.94
CA PRO A 323 -32.38 16.48 -16.13
C PRO A 323 -32.22 17.42 -14.93
N THR A 324 -31.07 17.34 -14.25
CA THR A 324 -30.79 18.17 -13.09
C THR A 324 -29.30 18.43 -12.95
N THR A 325 -28.97 19.66 -12.58
CA THR A 325 -27.63 20.12 -12.16
C THR A 325 -27.49 20.17 -10.64
N GLN A 326 -28.57 19.90 -9.89
CA GLN A 326 -28.55 19.86 -8.43
C GLN A 326 -27.79 18.64 -7.92
N ASP A 327 -27.26 18.77 -6.71
CA ASP A 327 -26.66 17.65 -6.01
C ASP A 327 -27.69 16.54 -5.78
N CYS A 328 -27.23 15.28 -5.86
CA CYS A 328 -28.13 14.13 -5.81
C CYS A 328 -28.94 14.05 -4.52
N PHE A 329 -28.40 14.52 -3.38
CA PHE A 329 -29.09 14.50 -2.10
C PHE A 329 -30.29 15.47 -2.03
N ALA A 330 -30.41 16.43 -2.95
CA ALA A 330 -31.59 17.28 -3.05
C ALA A 330 -32.83 16.48 -3.46
N CYS A 331 -32.66 15.45 -4.29
CA CYS A 331 -33.74 14.63 -4.83
C CYS A 331 -33.70 13.17 -4.33
N HIS A 332 -32.63 12.73 -3.67
CA HIS A 332 -32.48 11.35 -3.20
C HIS A 332 -32.03 11.27 -1.74
N LYS A 333 -32.67 10.38 -0.97
CA LYS A 333 -32.14 9.96 0.33
C LYS A 333 -31.00 8.97 0.09
N THR A 334 -29.76 9.40 0.30
CA THR A 334 -28.54 8.65 -0.08
C THR A 334 -28.32 7.33 0.67
N ALA A 335 -28.88 7.17 1.87
CA ALA A 335 -28.72 5.94 2.66
C ALA A 335 -29.52 4.74 2.10
N ALA A 336 -30.73 4.99 1.56
CA ALA A 336 -31.62 3.96 1.00
C ALA A 336 -31.87 4.14 -0.51
N TRP A 337 -31.23 5.14 -1.11
CA TRP A 337 -31.46 5.64 -2.46
C TRP A 337 -32.95 5.72 -2.85
N LEU A 338 -33.71 6.54 -2.11
CA LEU A 338 -35.14 6.76 -2.36
C LEU A 338 -35.36 8.15 -2.96
N PRO A 339 -36.22 8.30 -3.99
CA PRO A 339 -36.62 9.62 -4.49
C PRO A 339 -37.27 10.47 -3.39
N ALA A 340 -37.01 11.77 -3.40
CA ALA A 340 -37.68 12.74 -2.56
C ALA A 340 -39.13 12.91 -3.06
N THR A 341 -40.05 13.16 -2.12
CA THR A 341 -41.49 13.27 -2.40
C THR A 341 -41.96 14.70 -2.64
N ASN A 342 -41.04 15.68 -2.65
CA ASN A 342 -41.33 17.09 -2.82
C ASN A 342 -40.86 17.61 -4.18
N HIS A 343 -41.57 18.61 -4.70
CA HIS A 343 -41.08 19.43 -5.80
C HIS A 343 -39.98 20.35 -5.26
N VAL A 344 -38.72 20.04 -5.57
CA VAL A 344 -37.61 20.98 -5.38
C VAL A 344 -37.54 21.80 -6.67
N GLU A 345 -38.17 22.97 -6.65
CA GLU A 345 -38.15 24.05 -7.69
C GLU A 345 -37.72 23.59 -9.09
N PRO A 346 -38.66 23.27 -10.00
CA PRO A 346 -38.30 22.90 -11.35
C PRO A 346 -37.91 24.16 -12.14
N LEU A 347 -36.69 24.19 -12.67
CA LEU A 347 -36.23 25.16 -13.67
C LEU A 347 -37.00 25.07 -15.01
N ALA A 348 -37.99 24.17 -15.11
CA ALA A 348 -38.71 23.79 -16.33
C ALA A 348 -40.22 23.80 -16.11
N ALA A 349 -40.98 24.12 -17.17
CA ALA A 349 -42.43 24.14 -17.13
C ALA A 349 -43.02 22.75 -16.79
N CYS A 350 -44.10 22.71 -15.99
CA CYS A 350 -44.71 21.49 -15.45
C CYS A 350 -44.92 20.36 -16.49
N PHE A 351 -45.45 20.70 -17.67
CA PHE A 351 -45.77 19.74 -18.74
C PHE A 351 -44.53 19.02 -19.31
N THR A 352 -43.33 19.55 -19.12
CA THR A 352 -42.09 18.90 -19.56
C THR A 352 -41.81 17.62 -18.78
N CYS A 353 -42.26 17.56 -17.52
CA CYS A 353 -42.12 16.40 -16.64
C CYS A 353 -43.44 15.63 -16.51
N HIS A 354 -44.57 16.34 -16.44
CA HIS A 354 -45.91 15.77 -16.34
C HIS A 354 -46.45 15.40 -17.73
N ASN A 355 -45.82 14.39 -18.34
CA ASN A 355 -46.05 13.94 -19.73
C ASN A 355 -46.34 12.43 -19.86
N ASP A 356 -46.72 11.79 -18.76
CA ASP A 356 -46.96 10.34 -18.62
C ASP A 356 -45.74 9.43 -18.82
N THR A 357 -44.59 9.97 -19.24
CA THR A 357 -43.32 9.23 -19.34
C THR A 357 -42.45 9.42 -18.10
N ILE A 358 -42.34 10.66 -17.60
CA ILE A 358 -41.53 11.00 -16.42
C ILE A 358 -42.42 11.03 -15.17
N ALA A 359 -43.51 11.79 -15.23
CA ALA A 359 -44.53 11.88 -14.20
C ALA A 359 -45.92 11.91 -14.83
N ARG A 360 -46.94 11.56 -14.05
CA ARG A 360 -48.34 11.56 -14.50
C ARG A 360 -48.73 12.95 -15.03
N GLY A 361 -49.18 13.00 -16.27
CA GLY A 361 -49.64 14.22 -16.94
C GLY A 361 -51.12 14.50 -16.77
N LYS A 362 -51.65 15.33 -17.68
CA LYS A 362 -53.09 15.54 -17.82
C LYS A 362 -53.73 14.24 -18.29
N ASN A 363 -54.54 13.62 -17.43
CA ASN A 363 -55.25 12.39 -17.78
C ASN A 363 -56.35 12.63 -18.83
N ALA A 364 -56.90 11.57 -19.41
CA ALA A 364 -57.92 11.66 -20.45
C ALA A 364 -59.23 12.36 -20.02
N THR A 365 -59.50 12.44 -18.71
CA THR A 365 -60.68 13.13 -18.15
C THR A 365 -60.41 14.61 -17.84
N HIS A 366 -59.18 15.07 -18.03
CA HIS A 366 -58.80 16.45 -17.81
C HIS A 366 -59.41 17.34 -18.88
N ILE A 367 -59.97 18.49 -18.48
CA ILE A 367 -60.50 19.47 -19.44
C ILE A 367 -59.39 20.03 -20.33
N ASN A 368 -59.70 20.28 -21.60
CA ASN A 368 -58.69 20.78 -22.53
C ASN A 368 -58.27 22.21 -22.15
N THR A 369 -56.97 22.41 -21.91
CA THR A 369 -56.40 23.60 -21.25
C THR A 369 -55.00 23.90 -21.79
N THR A 370 -54.55 25.14 -21.60
CA THR A 370 -53.15 25.55 -21.79
C THR A 370 -52.21 24.82 -20.82
N ASN A 371 -50.90 24.97 -21.02
CA ASN A 371 -49.89 24.39 -20.14
C ASN A 371 -49.50 25.28 -18.95
N THR A 372 -50.29 26.31 -18.65
CA THR A 372 -50.13 27.17 -17.46
C THR A 372 -50.83 26.53 -16.28
N CYS A 373 -50.24 25.46 -15.72
CA CYS A 373 -50.88 24.63 -14.69
C CYS A 373 -51.22 25.43 -13.42
N GLU A 374 -50.39 26.40 -13.08
CA GLU A 374 -50.48 27.24 -11.89
C GLU A 374 -51.69 28.19 -11.92
N SER A 375 -52.27 28.44 -13.11
CA SER A 375 -53.53 29.17 -13.25
C SER A 375 -54.73 28.41 -12.66
N CYS A 376 -54.58 27.10 -12.41
CA CYS A 376 -55.64 26.23 -11.90
C CYS A 376 -55.22 25.42 -10.67
N HIS A 377 -53.95 25.01 -10.57
CA HIS A 377 -53.47 24.11 -9.52
C HIS A 377 -52.44 24.77 -8.61
N ILE A 378 -52.49 24.42 -7.33
CA ILE A 378 -51.51 24.84 -6.33
C ILE A 378 -50.42 23.77 -6.26
N SER A 379 -49.17 24.15 -6.53
CA SER A 379 -48.02 23.22 -6.62
C SER A 379 -47.73 22.47 -5.31
N SER A 380 -48.02 23.07 -4.16
CA SER A 380 -47.87 22.47 -2.84
C SER A 380 -49.04 21.57 -2.42
N SER A 381 -50.18 21.66 -3.10
CA SER A 381 -51.40 20.90 -2.80
C SER A 381 -52.20 20.69 -4.07
N TRP A 382 -51.81 19.68 -4.85
CA TRP A 382 -52.41 19.38 -6.14
C TRP A 382 -53.84 18.82 -5.98
N THR A 383 -54.82 19.71 -5.94
CA THR A 383 -56.25 19.38 -5.86
C THR A 383 -57.00 19.86 -7.11
N PRO A 384 -58.10 19.19 -7.49
CA PRO A 384 -58.98 19.70 -8.54
C PRO A 384 -59.47 21.11 -8.19
N THR A 385 -59.37 22.04 -9.14
CA THR A 385 -59.96 23.37 -8.99
C THR A 385 -61.45 23.32 -9.31
N SER A 386 -62.24 24.11 -8.58
CA SER A 386 -63.66 24.34 -8.86
C SER A 386 -63.90 25.55 -9.76
N GLN A 387 -62.85 26.32 -10.09
CA GLN A 387 -62.92 27.51 -10.94
C GLN A 387 -61.81 27.49 -11.98
N VAL A 388 -62.16 27.91 -13.20
CA VAL A 388 -61.25 27.95 -14.35
C VAL A 388 -61.33 29.32 -15.00
N SER A 389 -60.20 29.77 -15.54
CA SER A 389 -60.14 30.96 -16.37
C SER A 389 -60.52 30.61 -17.82
N HIS A 390 -61.44 31.36 -18.43
CA HIS A 390 -61.77 31.19 -19.85
C HIS A 390 -60.57 31.43 -20.78
N LEU A 391 -59.54 32.16 -20.32
CA LEU A 391 -58.29 32.35 -21.07
C LEU A 391 -57.44 31.07 -21.16
N GLU A 392 -57.59 30.16 -20.20
CA GLU A 392 -56.73 28.98 -20.03
C GLU A 392 -57.41 27.68 -20.48
N VAL A 393 -58.73 27.68 -20.68
CA VAL A 393 -59.48 26.54 -21.24
C VAL A 393 -59.55 26.63 -22.77
N ARG A 394 -59.71 25.48 -23.42
CA ARG A 394 -59.80 25.37 -24.89
C ARG A 394 -60.99 24.50 -25.27
N GLY A 395 -61.79 24.97 -26.22
CA GLY A 395 -62.99 24.26 -26.69
C GLY A 395 -64.06 25.23 -27.12
N SER A 396 -65.21 24.71 -27.56
CA SER A 396 -66.40 25.53 -27.78
C SER A 396 -67.21 25.64 -26.47
N CYS A 397 -68.11 26.62 -26.38
CA CYS A 397 -68.99 26.75 -25.23
C CYS A 397 -69.73 25.43 -24.95
N PHE A 398 -70.26 24.78 -26.00
CA PHE A 398 -71.02 23.53 -25.87
C PHE A 398 -70.18 22.32 -25.44
N SER A 399 -68.89 22.28 -25.77
CA SER A 399 -68.06 21.16 -25.32
C SER A 399 -67.86 21.15 -23.80
N CYS A 400 -68.02 22.31 -23.14
CA CYS A 400 -67.88 22.44 -21.69
C CYS A 400 -69.22 22.67 -20.97
N HIS A 401 -70.07 23.56 -21.48
CA HIS A 401 -71.40 23.88 -20.94
C HIS A 401 -72.45 22.88 -21.43
N ASN A 402 -72.23 21.60 -21.13
CA ASN A 402 -73.07 20.47 -21.53
C ASN A 402 -73.92 19.89 -20.38
N GLY A 403 -73.85 20.47 -19.18
CA GLY A 403 -74.53 19.97 -17.99
C GLY A 403 -73.73 18.94 -17.18
N THR A 404 -72.63 18.43 -17.71
CA THR A 404 -71.72 17.49 -17.02
C THR A 404 -70.45 18.20 -16.53
N ILE A 405 -69.77 18.96 -17.40
CA ILE A 405 -68.52 19.66 -17.07
C ILE A 405 -68.83 21.02 -16.44
N ALA A 406 -69.69 21.80 -17.08
CA ALA A 406 -70.20 23.07 -16.59
C ALA A 406 -71.70 23.19 -16.89
N VAL A 407 -72.36 24.11 -16.17
CA VAL A 407 -73.80 24.38 -16.35
C VAL A 407 -74.07 24.79 -17.80
N GLY A 408 -74.96 24.06 -18.47
CA GLY A 408 -75.37 24.33 -19.85
C GLY A 408 -76.49 25.36 -19.99
N LYS A 409 -77.05 25.48 -21.21
CA LYS A 409 -78.28 26.23 -21.45
C LYS A 409 -79.39 25.70 -20.53
N SER A 410 -80.06 26.59 -19.79
CA SER A 410 -81.19 26.19 -18.94
C SER A 410 -82.38 25.74 -19.78
N ALA A 411 -83.33 25.01 -19.17
CA ALA A 411 -84.58 24.63 -19.83
C ALA A 411 -85.44 25.83 -20.28
N THR A 412 -85.23 27.00 -19.66
CA THR A 412 -85.93 28.25 -19.98
C THR A 412 -85.16 29.12 -20.98
N HIS A 413 -84.03 28.65 -21.50
CA HIS A 413 -83.24 29.36 -22.49
C HIS A 413 -84.01 29.40 -23.82
N ILE A 414 -84.04 30.57 -24.47
CA ILE A 414 -84.65 30.73 -25.80
C ILE A 414 -83.97 29.83 -26.84
N SER A 415 -84.69 29.39 -27.88
CA SER A 415 -84.07 28.56 -28.92
C SER A 415 -83.10 29.41 -29.75
N THR A 416 -81.81 29.06 -29.76
CA THR A 416 -80.75 29.82 -30.43
C THR A 416 -79.76 28.91 -31.16
N SER A 417 -78.95 29.51 -32.03
CA SER A 417 -77.81 28.88 -32.66
C SER A 417 -76.74 28.45 -31.64
N SER A 418 -75.64 27.88 -32.14
CA SER A 418 -74.47 27.53 -31.34
C SER A 418 -73.43 28.65 -31.22
N VAL A 419 -73.74 29.87 -31.66
CA VAL A 419 -72.85 31.04 -31.54
C VAL A 419 -73.20 31.78 -30.25
N CYS A 420 -72.54 31.42 -29.16
CA CYS A 420 -72.86 31.96 -27.83
C CYS A 420 -72.44 33.42 -27.68
N GLU A 421 -71.34 33.81 -28.32
CA GLU A 421 -70.74 35.15 -28.27
C GLU A 421 -71.61 36.21 -28.95
N ALA A 422 -72.59 35.79 -29.76
CA ALA A 422 -73.60 36.67 -30.33
C ALA A 422 -74.55 37.25 -29.27
N CYS A 423 -74.60 36.65 -28.07
CA CYS A 423 -75.51 37.04 -26.99
C CYS A 423 -74.80 37.18 -25.63
N HIS A 424 -73.74 36.42 -25.38
CA HIS A 424 -73.05 36.35 -24.08
C HIS A 424 -71.59 36.80 -24.17
N GLN A 425 -71.09 37.41 -23.09
CA GLN A 425 -69.68 37.71 -22.89
C GLN A 425 -69.05 36.62 -21.99
N ASP A 426 -67.83 36.21 -22.31
CA ASP A 426 -67.05 35.16 -21.64
C ASP A 426 -66.54 35.55 -20.24
N SER A 427 -66.41 36.85 -19.98
CA SER A 427 -65.90 37.44 -18.73
C SER A 427 -66.99 37.78 -17.70
N GLY A 428 -68.26 37.56 -18.03
CA GLY A 428 -69.38 37.79 -17.12
C GLY A 428 -70.71 37.40 -17.75
N TRP A 429 -71.33 36.34 -17.22
CA TRP A 429 -72.59 35.84 -17.76
C TRP A 429 -73.77 36.75 -17.36
N VAL A 430 -73.99 37.79 -18.16
CA VAL A 430 -75.17 38.66 -18.05
C VAL A 430 -76.24 38.18 -19.03
N PRO A 431 -77.53 38.12 -18.64
CA PRO A 431 -78.61 37.84 -19.58
C PRO A 431 -78.59 38.82 -20.76
N ALA A 432 -78.66 38.30 -21.98
CA ALA A 432 -78.76 39.13 -23.17
C ALA A 432 -80.10 39.89 -23.15
N VAL A 433 -80.04 41.21 -23.26
CA VAL A 433 -81.25 42.07 -23.34
C VAL A 433 -81.62 42.43 -24.78
N VAL A 434 -80.73 42.14 -25.73
CA VAL A 434 -80.92 42.30 -27.17
C VAL A 434 -80.37 41.04 -27.84
N VAL A 435 -81.07 40.54 -28.85
CA VAL A 435 -80.67 39.34 -29.60
C VAL A 435 -80.46 39.67 -31.07
N ASP A 436 -79.49 38.99 -31.69
CA ASP A 436 -79.35 38.97 -33.14
C ASP A 436 -80.36 37.97 -33.73
N HIS A 437 -81.26 38.46 -34.57
CA HIS A 437 -82.29 37.63 -35.22
C HIS A 437 -81.71 36.56 -36.14
N ASN A 438 -80.46 36.67 -36.59
CA ASN A 438 -79.75 35.63 -37.35
C ASN A 438 -79.32 34.44 -36.49
N HIS A 439 -79.38 34.58 -35.17
CA HIS A 439 -78.89 33.59 -34.21
C HIS A 439 -79.96 33.09 -33.23
N VAL A 440 -81.21 33.51 -33.40
CA VAL A 440 -82.39 32.94 -32.71
C VAL A 440 -83.20 32.08 -33.65
N ASN A 441 -83.85 31.05 -33.13
CA ASN A 441 -84.66 30.12 -33.90
C ASN A 441 -86.13 30.22 -33.46
N GLY A 442 -87.05 30.21 -34.42
CA GLY A 442 -88.50 30.28 -34.17
C GLY A 442 -89.19 31.24 -35.14
N SER A 443 -90.51 31.37 -35.00
CA SER A 443 -91.27 32.41 -35.70
C SER A 443 -91.45 33.64 -34.81
N CYS A 444 -91.70 34.80 -35.41
CA CYS A 444 -91.86 36.06 -34.68
C CYS A 444 -92.87 35.93 -33.52
N SER A 445 -94.02 35.30 -33.77
CA SER A 445 -95.09 35.12 -32.77
C SER A 445 -94.72 34.18 -31.62
N THR A 446 -93.79 33.24 -31.83
CA THR A 446 -93.35 32.33 -30.75
C THR A 446 -92.48 33.04 -29.71
N CYS A 447 -91.80 34.14 -30.09
CA CYS A 447 -90.97 34.94 -29.20
C CYS A 447 -91.64 36.26 -28.78
N HIS A 448 -92.28 36.97 -29.70
CA HIS A 448 -93.00 38.22 -29.47
C HIS A 448 -94.43 37.97 -28.98
N ASN A 449 -94.53 37.29 -27.83
CA ASN A 449 -95.79 36.87 -27.21
C ASN A 449 -96.14 37.66 -25.94
N GLY A 450 -95.32 38.65 -25.56
CA GLY A 450 -95.49 39.44 -24.34
C GLY A 450 -94.86 38.82 -23.08
N VAL A 451 -94.32 37.61 -23.16
CA VAL A 451 -93.59 36.93 -22.07
C VAL A 451 -92.08 36.89 -22.36
N ILE A 452 -91.68 36.43 -23.55
CA ILE A 452 -90.26 36.32 -23.94
C ILE A 452 -89.75 37.67 -24.47
N ALA A 453 -90.49 38.26 -25.40
CA ALA A 453 -90.24 39.58 -25.95
C ALA A 453 -91.56 40.34 -26.12
N THR A 454 -91.48 41.65 -26.29
CA THR A 454 -92.64 42.51 -26.54
C THR A 454 -93.45 42.00 -27.72
N GLY A 455 -94.73 41.66 -27.48
CA GLY A 455 -95.64 41.16 -28.51
C GLY A 455 -96.53 42.23 -29.14
N LYS A 456 -97.54 41.78 -29.90
CA LYS A 456 -98.64 42.63 -30.38
C LYS A 456 -99.32 43.28 -29.17
N ASN A 457 -99.27 44.61 -29.09
CA ASN A 457 -99.95 45.34 -28.02
C ASN A 457 -101.47 45.34 -28.23
N ALA A 458 -102.23 45.76 -27.21
CA ALA A 458 -103.70 45.75 -27.25
C ALA A 458 -104.31 46.63 -28.36
N THR A 459 -103.55 47.61 -28.87
CA THR A 459 -103.96 48.51 -29.97
C THR A 459 -103.52 48.01 -31.36
N HIS A 460 -102.85 46.86 -31.44
CA HIS A 460 -102.44 46.27 -32.70
C HIS A 460 -103.67 45.79 -33.47
N ILE A 461 -103.70 46.06 -34.78
CA ILE A 461 -104.77 45.56 -35.66
C ILE A 461 -104.82 44.03 -35.64
N ILE A 462 -106.01 43.42 -35.70
CA ILE A 462 -106.11 41.96 -35.71
C ILE A 462 -105.60 41.45 -37.07
N SER A 463 -104.43 40.82 -37.05
CA SER A 463 -103.74 40.34 -38.25
C SER A 463 -103.19 38.92 -38.07
N SER A 464 -102.78 38.29 -39.17
CA SER A 464 -102.06 37.03 -39.20
C SER A 464 -100.75 37.09 -38.38
N ASN A 465 -100.13 35.93 -38.16
CA ASN A 465 -98.84 35.83 -37.49
C ASN A 465 -97.64 35.83 -38.46
N THR A 466 -97.86 36.19 -39.72
CA THR A 466 -96.84 36.41 -40.74
C THR A 466 -96.32 37.85 -40.61
N CYS A 467 -95.51 38.10 -39.58
CA CYS A 467 -95.09 39.46 -39.21
C CYS A 467 -94.31 40.16 -40.31
N GLU A 468 -93.51 39.42 -41.08
CA GLU A 468 -92.70 39.88 -42.20
C GLU A 468 -93.51 40.42 -43.39
N SER A 469 -94.80 40.09 -43.48
CA SER A 469 -95.72 40.69 -44.47
C SER A 469 -95.96 42.18 -44.19
N CYS A 470 -95.63 42.66 -42.99
CA CYS A 470 -95.91 44.02 -42.52
C CYS A 470 -94.65 44.70 -41.94
N HIS A 471 -93.81 43.98 -41.21
CA HIS A 471 -92.68 44.53 -40.45
C HIS A 471 -91.33 44.02 -40.96
N SER A 472 -90.31 44.89 -40.92
CA SER A 472 -88.92 44.46 -41.13
C SER A 472 -88.37 43.76 -39.87
N ASN A 473 -87.57 42.72 -40.10
CA ASN A 473 -86.86 41.97 -39.06
C ASN A 473 -85.55 42.62 -38.58
N ILE A 474 -85.14 43.75 -39.18
CA ILE A 474 -83.90 44.47 -38.82
C ILE A 474 -84.22 45.73 -38.00
N ALA A 475 -85.29 46.45 -38.35
CA ALA A 475 -85.72 47.65 -37.64
C ALA A 475 -87.25 47.74 -37.63
N TRP A 476 -87.83 47.77 -36.44
CA TRP A 476 -89.28 47.83 -36.29
C TRP A 476 -89.80 49.25 -36.56
N SER A 477 -90.62 49.40 -37.61
CA SER A 477 -91.29 50.66 -37.94
C SER A 477 -92.82 50.47 -38.03
N PRO A 478 -93.62 51.52 -37.74
CA PRO A 478 -95.06 51.49 -37.95
C PRO A 478 -95.40 51.27 -39.43
N VAL A 479 -96.42 50.45 -39.67
CA VAL A 479 -96.85 50.06 -41.01
C VAL A 479 -97.92 51.02 -41.51
N THR A 480 -97.74 51.56 -42.70
CA THR A 480 -98.68 52.54 -43.31
C THR A 480 -99.59 51.92 -44.37
N THR A 481 -99.30 50.69 -44.81
CA THR A 481 -100.07 49.96 -45.83
C THR A 481 -100.21 48.50 -45.44
N VAL A 482 -101.40 47.93 -45.57
CA VAL A 482 -101.69 46.53 -45.20
C VAL A 482 -102.25 45.75 -46.39
N ASP A 483 -101.89 44.47 -46.50
CA ASP A 483 -102.56 43.54 -47.40
C ASP A 483 -103.83 43.00 -46.71
N HIS A 484 -104.97 43.11 -47.39
CA HIS A 484 -106.24 42.60 -46.88
C HIS A 484 -106.24 41.07 -46.70
N ALA A 485 -105.37 40.34 -47.40
CA ALA A 485 -105.22 38.89 -47.21
C ALA A 485 -104.65 38.52 -45.83
N GLU A 486 -103.95 39.44 -45.17
CA GLU A 486 -103.33 39.24 -43.86
C GLU A 486 -104.24 39.67 -42.69
N LEU A 487 -105.45 40.15 -42.98
CA LEU A 487 -106.43 40.59 -41.99
C LEU A 487 -107.52 39.52 -41.79
N GLY A 488 -107.80 39.18 -40.53
CA GLY A 488 -108.81 38.18 -40.16
C GLY A 488 -110.17 38.76 -39.77
N THR A 489 -110.41 40.04 -40.05
CA THR A 489 -111.57 40.79 -39.55
C THR A 489 -112.46 41.35 -40.65
N ASP A 490 -113.72 41.58 -40.30
CA ASP A 490 -114.69 42.24 -41.16
C ASP A 490 -114.20 43.65 -41.57
N CYS A 491 -114.41 44.03 -42.84
CA CYS A 491 -113.91 45.29 -43.38
C CYS A 491 -114.37 46.53 -42.58
N ASN A 492 -115.58 46.48 -42.02
CA ASN A 492 -116.15 47.57 -41.21
C ASN A 492 -115.36 47.84 -39.92
N SER A 493 -114.59 46.87 -39.42
CA SER A 493 -113.78 47.05 -38.21
C SER A 493 -112.61 48.02 -38.43
N CYS A 494 -112.07 48.08 -39.66
CA CYS A 494 -110.98 48.98 -40.04
C CYS A 494 -111.48 50.19 -40.85
N HIS A 495 -112.40 50.00 -41.79
CA HIS A 495 -112.97 51.06 -42.63
C HIS A 495 -114.12 51.79 -41.90
N ASN A 496 -113.82 52.30 -40.71
CA ASN A 496 -114.74 53.00 -39.81
C ASN A 496 -114.54 54.53 -39.82
N GLY A 497 -113.60 55.05 -40.62
CA GLY A 497 -113.25 56.47 -40.68
C GLY A 497 -112.23 56.92 -39.63
N VAL A 498 -111.78 56.03 -38.74
CA VAL A 498 -110.74 56.28 -37.73
C VAL A 498 -109.46 55.53 -38.08
N ILE A 499 -109.54 54.22 -38.36
CA ILE A 499 -108.38 53.37 -38.66
C ILE A 499 -108.03 53.45 -40.17
N ALA A 500 -109.05 53.36 -41.02
CA ALA A 500 -108.95 53.52 -42.46
C ALA A 500 -110.19 54.25 -43.00
N ILE A 501 -110.11 54.72 -44.24
CA ILE A 501 -111.20 55.44 -44.92
C ILE A 501 -112.46 54.57 -44.95
N GLY A 502 -113.56 55.05 -44.38
CA GLY A 502 -114.83 54.32 -44.33
C GLY A 502 -115.69 54.42 -45.60
N LYS A 503 -116.93 53.96 -45.52
CA LYS A 503 -117.92 54.08 -46.61
C LYS A 503 -118.10 55.56 -47.00
N PRO A 504 -117.95 55.93 -48.28
CA PRO A 504 -118.11 57.31 -48.72
C PRO A 504 -119.57 57.77 -48.57
N ALA A 505 -119.77 59.08 -48.46
CA ALA A 505 -121.10 59.67 -48.42
C ALA A 505 -121.91 59.28 -49.68
N GLY A 506 -123.07 58.67 -49.50
CA GLY A 506 -123.91 58.15 -50.59
C GLY A 506 -123.79 56.64 -50.87
N HIS A 507 -122.98 55.90 -50.10
CA HIS A 507 -122.92 54.44 -50.20
C HIS A 507 -124.27 53.78 -49.87
N VAL A 508 -124.65 52.73 -50.61
CA VAL A 508 -125.90 51.98 -50.42
C VAL A 508 -125.98 51.39 -49.00
N PRO A 509 -127.09 51.53 -48.27
CA PRO A 509 -127.27 50.89 -46.97
C PRO A 509 -127.27 49.36 -47.13
N THR A 510 -126.30 48.69 -46.53
CA THR A 510 -126.18 47.22 -46.57
C THR A 510 -125.55 46.71 -45.27
N SER A 511 -126.07 45.57 -44.79
CA SER A 511 -125.49 44.76 -43.72
C SER A 511 -124.60 43.64 -44.25
N ALA A 512 -124.53 43.44 -45.57
CA ALA A 512 -123.64 42.47 -46.17
C ALA A 512 -122.16 42.88 -46.00
N GLN A 513 -121.28 41.89 -45.92
CA GLN A 513 -119.83 42.12 -45.92
C GLN A 513 -119.39 42.78 -47.24
N CYS A 514 -118.38 43.65 -47.17
CA CYS A 514 -117.90 44.39 -48.34
C CYS A 514 -117.44 43.45 -49.47
N SER A 515 -116.88 42.29 -49.13
CA SER A 515 -116.45 41.26 -50.11
C SER A 515 -117.60 40.67 -50.94
N GLY A 516 -118.84 40.77 -50.47
CA GLY A 516 -120.03 40.35 -51.23
C GLY A 516 -120.43 41.35 -52.32
N CYS A 517 -119.94 42.59 -52.25
CA CYS A 517 -120.25 43.65 -53.22
C CYS A 517 -119.01 44.18 -53.95
N HIS A 518 -117.81 43.95 -53.39
CA HIS A 518 -116.55 44.50 -53.89
C HIS A 518 -115.43 43.46 -53.92
N ASN A 519 -114.58 43.55 -54.95
CA ASN A 519 -113.30 42.86 -54.99
C ASN A 519 -112.33 43.49 -53.99
N ASN A 520 -111.78 42.70 -53.07
CA ASN A 520 -110.93 43.15 -51.97
C ASN A 520 -109.47 43.49 -52.35
N ARG A 521 -109.04 43.24 -53.60
CA ARG A 521 -107.70 43.62 -54.10
C ARG A 521 -107.71 44.89 -54.94
N ALA A 522 -108.76 45.12 -55.71
CA ALA A 522 -108.87 46.27 -56.63
C ALA A 522 -110.00 47.25 -56.29
N TRP A 523 -110.81 46.95 -55.26
CA TRP A 523 -112.00 47.70 -54.84
C TRP A 523 -112.93 48.09 -56.01
N LEU A 524 -113.27 47.10 -56.83
CA LEU A 524 -114.23 47.20 -57.94
C LEU A 524 -115.54 46.48 -57.56
N PRO A 525 -116.70 46.85 -58.15
CA PRO A 525 -117.94 46.10 -57.97
C PRO A 525 -117.74 44.61 -58.28
N ALA A 526 -118.31 43.72 -57.47
CA ALA A 526 -118.25 42.28 -57.72
C ALA A 526 -118.90 41.98 -59.08
N ALA A 527 -118.18 41.28 -59.96
CA ALA A 527 -118.75 40.77 -61.20
C ALA A 527 -119.69 39.60 -60.86
N ASN A 528 -120.92 39.64 -61.37
CA ASN A 528 -121.90 38.56 -61.23
C ASN A 528 -121.41 37.24 -61.81
#